data_AF-A0AAE4BQ73-F1
#
_entry.id   AF-A0AAE4BQ73-F1
#
_cell.length_a   1.000
_cell.length_b   1.000
_cell.length_c   1.000
_cell.angle_alpha   90.00
_cell.angle_beta   90.00
_cell.angle_gamma   90.00
#
_symmetry.space_group_name_H-M   'P 1'
#
loop_
_entity.id
_entity.type
_entity.pdbx_description
1 polymer ?
#
loop_
_entity_poly.entity_id
_entity_poly.type
_entity_poly.pdbx_seq_one_letter_code
_entity_poly.pdbx_strand_id
1 'polypeptide(L)'
;MMDLFDQAQARARVRSSALSVEEQDNYLILVDRFPDATFFANSPSQLDGFARQQKVKLPEWFRLYRTTLAEAYRSENELLIRFDRFSTRLDVGTPSRFDLSDTWYELSFPGLPRKGQERQALLKGSESLKLLPIGLKVGDHDIQLGINLDDRDTRIYEFSMTSVFSSYAKQEDISIVSFPVFASPGDLLSHIVQIKHDGIVADPVE
;
A
#
# COMPACT_ATOMS: atom_id res chain seq x y z
N MET A 1 -12.31 7.58 -14.82
CA MET A 1 -12.71 8.68 -13.93
C MET A 1 -12.65 8.11 -12.52
N MET A 2 -12.01 8.82 -11.59
CA MET A 2 -12.01 8.41 -10.17
C MET A 2 -13.26 8.97 -9.51
N ASP A 3 -13.87 8.19 -8.63
CA ASP A 3 -15.00 8.65 -7.83
C ASP A 3 -14.45 9.39 -6.61
N LEU A 4 -14.96 10.59 -6.35
CA LEU A 4 -14.58 11.43 -5.22
C LEU A 4 -15.69 11.42 -4.18
N PHE A 5 -15.31 11.44 -2.90
CA PHE A 5 -16.22 11.35 -1.77
C PHE A 5 -15.85 12.38 -0.71
N ASP A 6 -16.85 13.02 -0.13
CA ASP A 6 -16.71 13.66 1.18
C ASP A 6 -16.63 12.62 2.31
N GLN A 7 -16.44 13.07 3.55
CA GLN A 7 -16.35 12.16 4.70
C GLN A 7 -17.59 11.29 4.89
N ALA A 8 -18.79 11.85 4.77
CA ALA A 8 -20.04 11.11 5.00
C ALA A 8 -20.24 10.03 3.94
N GLN A 9 -19.94 10.36 2.68
CA GLN A 9 -19.96 9.44 1.55
C GLN A 9 -18.90 8.34 1.70
N ALA A 10 -17.67 8.70 2.11
CA ALA A 10 -16.61 7.72 2.37
C ALA A 10 -17.01 6.74 3.47
N ARG A 11 -17.54 7.24 4.61
CA ARG A 11 -18.06 6.39 5.70
C ARG A 11 -19.17 5.44 5.22
N ALA A 12 -20.14 5.97 4.49
CA ALA A 12 -21.26 5.17 3.99
C ALA A 12 -20.78 4.06 3.02
N ARG A 13 -19.81 4.40 2.17
CA ARG A 13 -19.21 3.45 1.22
C ARG A 13 -18.43 2.34 1.94
N VAL A 14 -17.61 2.67 2.92
CA VAL A 14 -16.87 1.68 3.72
C VAL A 14 -17.84 0.74 4.43
N ARG A 15 -18.86 1.27 5.11
CA ARG A 15 -19.85 0.47 5.86
C ARG A 15 -20.73 -0.43 4.99
N SER A 16 -20.95 -0.07 3.72
CA SER A 16 -21.74 -0.85 2.76
C SER A 16 -20.89 -1.75 1.86
N SER A 17 -19.58 -1.76 2.06
CA SER A 17 -18.66 -2.58 1.27
C SER A 17 -18.71 -4.06 1.66
N ALA A 18 -18.11 -4.91 0.83
CA ALA A 18 -17.93 -6.32 1.13
C ALA A 18 -16.70 -6.62 2.02
N LEU A 19 -16.04 -5.58 2.55
CA LEU A 19 -14.93 -5.75 3.49
C LEU A 19 -15.42 -6.43 4.77
N SER A 20 -14.53 -7.16 5.45
CA SER A 20 -14.80 -7.67 6.79
C SER A 20 -15.04 -6.51 7.76
N VAL A 21 -15.75 -6.76 8.86
CA VAL A 21 -16.01 -5.72 9.88
C VAL A 21 -14.71 -5.10 10.39
N GLU A 22 -13.71 -5.93 10.65
CA GLU A 22 -12.38 -5.47 11.09
C GLU A 22 -11.73 -4.52 10.07
N GLU A 23 -11.81 -4.84 8.77
CA GLU A 23 -11.29 -3.96 7.73
C GLU A 23 -12.11 -2.68 7.59
N GLN A 24 -13.44 -2.76 7.72
CA GLN A 24 -14.27 -1.56 7.72
C GLN A 24 -13.87 -0.62 8.87
N ASP A 25 -13.67 -1.15 10.08
CA ASP A 25 -13.25 -0.38 11.24
C ASP A 25 -11.88 0.28 11.00
N ASN A 26 -10.92 -0.46 10.45
CA ASN A 26 -9.60 0.07 10.11
C ASN A 26 -9.66 1.21 9.06
N TYR A 27 -10.51 1.07 8.04
CA TYR A 27 -10.74 2.12 7.05
C TYR A 27 -11.40 3.35 7.65
N LEU A 28 -12.35 3.16 8.57
CA LEU A 28 -13.05 4.27 9.22
C LEU A 28 -12.10 5.11 10.09
N ILE A 29 -11.03 4.55 10.65
CA ILE A 29 -10.01 5.31 11.36
C ILE A 29 -9.40 6.40 10.47
N LEU A 30 -9.04 6.09 9.22
CA LEU A 30 -8.54 7.10 8.29
C LEU A 30 -9.59 8.18 8.01
N VAL A 31 -10.83 7.76 7.75
CA VAL A 31 -11.93 8.68 7.42
C VAL A 31 -12.26 9.61 8.58
N ASP A 32 -12.13 9.11 9.81
CA ASP A 32 -12.41 9.86 11.03
C ASP A 32 -11.28 10.83 11.39
N ARG A 33 -10.02 10.44 11.16
CA ARG A 33 -8.84 11.29 11.39
C ARG A 33 -8.75 12.47 10.43
N PHE A 34 -9.24 12.33 9.20
CA PHE A 34 -9.14 13.37 8.17
C PHE A 34 -10.53 13.80 7.67
N PRO A 35 -11.35 14.44 8.52
CA PRO A 35 -12.74 14.78 8.17
C PRO A 35 -12.86 15.75 7.00
N ASP A 36 -11.86 16.61 6.81
CA ASP A 36 -11.85 17.61 5.73
C ASP A 36 -11.23 17.07 4.43
N ALA A 37 -10.81 15.81 4.40
CA ALA A 37 -10.24 15.21 3.21
C ALA A 37 -11.30 14.95 2.13
N THR A 38 -10.89 15.14 0.87
CA THR A 38 -11.57 14.51 -0.25
C THR A 38 -11.00 13.12 -0.44
N PHE A 39 -11.82 12.10 -0.26
CA PHE A 39 -11.43 10.71 -0.47
C PHE A 39 -11.69 10.28 -1.90
N PHE A 40 -11.00 9.25 -2.37
CA PHE A 40 -11.27 8.70 -3.69
C PHE A 40 -11.19 7.17 -3.70
N ALA A 41 -11.79 6.56 -4.72
CA ALA A 41 -11.63 5.14 -5.03
C ALA A 41 -11.22 4.95 -6.49
N ASN A 42 -10.50 3.86 -6.76
CA ASN A 42 -10.20 3.48 -8.13
C ASN A 42 -11.43 2.87 -8.79
N SER A 43 -11.64 3.19 -10.08
CA SER A 43 -12.63 2.47 -10.88
C SER A 43 -12.12 1.07 -11.24
N PRO A 44 -13.01 0.08 -11.43
CA PRO A 44 -12.61 -1.24 -11.92
C PRO A 44 -11.78 -1.18 -13.21
N SER A 45 -12.15 -0.29 -14.12
CA SER A 45 -11.45 -0.09 -15.40
C SER A 45 -10.02 0.47 -15.25
N GLN A 46 -9.75 1.29 -14.22
CA GLN A 46 -8.39 1.75 -13.92
C GLN A 46 -7.52 0.59 -13.46
N LEU A 47 -8.05 -0.25 -12.56
CA LEU A 47 -7.34 -1.43 -12.07
C LEU A 47 -7.13 -2.46 -13.20
N ASP A 48 -8.09 -2.64 -14.11
CA ASP A 48 -7.92 -3.50 -15.29
C ASP A 48 -6.88 -2.95 -16.27
N GLY A 49 -6.85 -1.63 -16.46
CA GLY A 49 -5.82 -0.94 -17.24
C GLY A 49 -4.42 -1.19 -16.64
N PHE A 50 -4.29 -0.97 -15.34
CA PHE A 50 -3.05 -1.18 -14.60
C PHE A 50 -2.61 -2.65 -14.66
N ALA A 51 -3.49 -3.60 -14.35
CA ALA A 51 -3.21 -5.04 -14.40
C ALA A 51 -2.71 -5.49 -15.77
N ARG A 52 -3.35 -5.01 -16.85
CA ARG A 52 -2.92 -5.28 -18.24
C ARG A 52 -1.57 -4.67 -18.56
N GLN A 53 -1.34 -3.40 -18.20
CA GLN A 53 -0.06 -2.73 -18.39
C GLN A 53 1.06 -3.46 -17.65
N GLN A 54 0.80 -3.86 -16.41
CA GLN A 54 1.74 -4.57 -15.55
C GLN A 54 1.85 -6.05 -15.88
N LYS A 55 1.02 -6.60 -16.76
CA LYS A 55 0.96 -8.03 -17.12
C LYS A 55 0.89 -8.95 -15.90
N VAL A 56 0.01 -8.60 -14.96
CA VAL A 56 -0.28 -9.38 -13.74
C VAL A 56 -1.77 -9.53 -13.56
N LYS A 57 -2.18 -10.55 -12.80
CA LYS A 57 -3.53 -10.61 -12.22
C LYS A 57 -3.46 -9.92 -10.86
N LEU A 58 -4.22 -8.85 -10.68
CA LEU A 58 -4.38 -8.24 -9.35
C LEU A 58 -5.26 -9.15 -8.50
N PRO A 59 -4.91 -9.36 -7.21
CA PRO A 59 -5.74 -10.15 -6.32
C PRO A 59 -7.14 -9.57 -6.15
N GLU A 60 -8.15 -10.42 -5.96
CA GLU A 60 -9.54 -9.97 -5.78
C GLU A 60 -9.70 -9.10 -4.54
N TRP A 61 -9.02 -9.47 -3.45
CA TRP A 61 -8.98 -8.68 -2.22
C TRP A 61 -8.46 -7.27 -2.52
N PHE A 62 -7.33 -7.15 -3.21
CA PHE A 62 -6.73 -5.86 -3.53
C PHE A 62 -7.65 -4.98 -4.38
N ARG A 63 -8.35 -5.59 -5.35
CA ARG A 63 -9.36 -4.88 -6.15
C ARG A 63 -10.53 -4.39 -5.29
N LEU A 64 -11.01 -5.18 -4.35
CA LEU A 64 -12.07 -4.80 -3.43
C LEU A 64 -11.66 -3.60 -2.56
N TYR A 65 -10.46 -3.64 -1.98
CA TYR A 65 -9.95 -2.54 -1.16
C TYR A 65 -9.84 -1.24 -1.96
N ARG A 66 -9.17 -1.27 -3.12
CA ARG A 66 -8.96 -0.06 -3.94
C ARG A 66 -10.23 0.50 -4.56
N THR A 67 -11.25 -0.32 -4.79
CA THR A 67 -12.56 0.15 -5.26
C THR A 67 -13.48 0.59 -4.10
N THR A 68 -13.20 0.17 -2.87
CA THR A 68 -13.92 0.65 -1.67
C THR A 68 -13.45 2.06 -1.31
N LEU A 69 -12.18 2.22 -0.99
CA LEU A 69 -11.55 3.51 -0.72
C LEU A 69 -10.05 3.35 -1.02
N ALA A 70 -9.50 4.19 -1.87
CA ALA A 70 -8.09 4.12 -2.23
C ALA A 70 -7.26 4.87 -1.19
N GLU A 71 -7.42 6.20 -1.13
CA GLU A 71 -6.66 7.14 -0.29
C GLU A 71 -7.48 8.43 -0.03
N ALA A 72 -6.89 9.34 0.75
CA ALA A 72 -7.40 10.68 1.09
C ALA A 72 -6.51 11.76 0.45
N TYR A 73 -7.10 12.90 0.11
CA TYR A 73 -6.49 14.03 -0.60
C TYR A 73 -5.97 13.67 -2.00
N ARG A 74 -6.77 13.97 -3.02
CA ARG A 74 -6.32 13.82 -4.40
C ARG A 74 -5.28 14.91 -4.71
N SER A 75 -4.07 14.49 -5.05
CA SER A 75 -2.98 15.37 -5.51
C SER A 75 -2.60 15.04 -6.95
N GLU A 76 -2.31 16.07 -7.75
CA GLU A 76 -1.76 15.89 -9.10
C GLU A 76 -0.23 15.85 -9.11
N ASN A 77 0.41 16.20 -7.98
CA ASN A 77 1.85 16.35 -7.88
C ASN A 77 2.47 15.30 -6.96
N GLU A 78 2.18 15.41 -5.66
CA GLU A 78 2.82 14.64 -4.60
C GLU A 78 1.77 14.31 -3.53
N LEU A 79 1.67 13.04 -3.18
CA LEU A 79 0.88 12.54 -2.05
C LEU A 79 1.79 11.65 -1.20
N LEU A 80 2.25 12.19 -0.08
CA LEU A 80 3.08 11.46 0.87
C LEU A 80 2.29 11.17 2.15
N ILE A 81 2.56 10.03 2.75
CA ILE A 81 1.94 9.61 3.99
C ILE A 81 3.00 9.26 5.02
N ARG A 82 2.67 9.50 6.28
CA ARG A 82 3.48 9.10 7.42
C ARG A 82 2.68 8.17 8.31
N PHE A 83 3.35 7.14 8.80
CA PHE A 83 2.75 6.15 9.69
C PHE A 83 3.20 6.37 11.14
N ASP A 84 2.34 6.09 12.11
CA ASP A 84 2.75 6.07 13.53
C ASP A 84 3.62 4.85 13.86
N ARG A 85 3.24 3.69 13.34
CA ARG A 85 3.91 2.41 13.53
C ARG A 85 3.51 1.43 12.44
N PHE A 86 4.28 0.35 12.34
CA PHE A 86 3.84 -0.86 11.64
C PHE A 86 2.86 -1.66 12.50
N SER A 87 2.20 -2.63 11.89
CA SER A 87 1.17 -3.45 12.53
C SER A 87 1.66 -4.09 13.81
N THR A 88 0.84 -4.03 14.85
CA THR A 88 1.09 -4.77 16.11
C THR A 88 0.70 -6.24 16.03
N ARG A 89 0.05 -6.66 14.94
CA ARG A 89 -0.39 -8.04 14.70
C ARG A 89 0.71 -8.93 14.13
N LEU A 90 1.85 -8.33 13.80
CA LEU A 90 2.96 -8.97 13.12
C LEU A 90 4.23 -8.82 13.96
N ASP A 91 5.10 -9.83 13.91
CA ASP A 91 6.47 -9.67 14.39
C ASP A 91 7.28 -8.95 13.31
N VAL A 92 7.30 -7.62 13.41
CA VAL A 92 7.90 -6.77 12.38
C VAL A 92 9.41 -6.70 12.58
N GLY A 93 10.13 -7.43 11.73
CA GLY A 93 11.59 -7.56 11.76
C GLY A 93 12.38 -6.51 10.96
N THR A 94 11.74 -5.57 10.26
CA THR A 94 12.45 -4.57 9.43
C THR A 94 13.14 -3.49 10.29
N PRO A 95 14.35 -3.01 9.91
CA PRO A 95 14.98 -1.85 10.53
C PRO A 95 14.15 -0.57 10.47
N SER A 96 13.29 -0.40 9.46
CA SER A 96 12.48 0.83 9.28
C SER A 96 11.49 1.08 10.41
N ARG A 97 11.26 0.09 11.28
CA ARG A 97 10.39 0.24 12.46
C ARG A 97 10.91 1.27 13.46
N PHE A 98 12.20 1.59 13.43
CA PHE A 98 12.85 2.49 14.39
C PHE A 98 12.82 3.97 13.97
N ASP A 99 12.61 4.27 12.69
CA ASP A 99 12.60 5.62 12.11
C ASP A 99 11.26 5.96 11.43
N LEU A 100 10.23 5.13 11.61
CA LEU A 100 8.96 5.26 10.89
C LEU A 100 8.25 6.60 11.15
N SER A 101 8.32 7.11 12.38
CA SER A 101 7.68 8.37 12.78
C SER A 101 8.22 9.61 12.06
N ASP A 102 9.40 9.51 11.44
CA ASP A 102 10.03 10.59 10.67
C ASP A 102 10.11 10.27 9.18
N THR A 103 9.56 9.11 8.78
CA THR A 103 9.65 8.60 7.40
C THR A 103 8.38 8.88 6.62
N TRP A 104 8.53 9.46 5.44
CA TRP A 104 7.46 9.62 4.47
C TRP A 104 7.47 8.48 3.44
N TYR A 105 6.28 8.03 3.04
CA TYR A 105 6.08 7.09 1.95
C TYR A 105 5.20 7.71 0.87
N GLU A 106 5.49 7.41 -0.38
CA GLU A 106 4.63 7.72 -1.52
C GLU A 106 3.84 6.45 -1.89
N LEU A 107 2.50 6.50 -1.89
CA LEU A 107 1.65 5.39 -2.36
C LEU A 107 1.29 5.53 -3.84
N SER A 108 2.30 5.66 -4.71
CA SER A 108 2.12 5.98 -6.13
C SER A 108 1.81 4.79 -7.04
N PHE A 109 1.66 3.58 -6.51
CA PHE A 109 1.52 2.35 -7.30
C PHE A 109 2.55 2.27 -8.43
N PRO A 110 3.86 2.38 -8.12
CA PRO A 110 4.91 2.41 -9.13
C PRO A 110 4.87 1.17 -10.05
N GLY A 111 4.32 0.06 -9.54
CA GLY A 111 4.17 -1.17 -10.26
C GLY A 111 5.50 -1.89 -10.45
N LEU A 112 5.53 -2.85 -11.37
CA LEU A 112 6.73 -3.64 -11.60
C LEU A 112 7.73 -2.88 -12.49
N PRO A 113 9.04 -3.12 -12.32
CA PRO A 113 10.04 -2.75 -13.31
C PRO A 113 9.62 -3.22 -14.71
N ARG A 114 9.79 -2.36 -15.72
CA ARG A 114 9.23 -2.59 -17.07
C ARG A 114 9.70 -3.90 -17.69
N LYS A 115 10.99 -4.24 -17.52
CA LYS A 115 11.64 -5.47 -18.02
C LYS A 115 12.88 -5.76 -17.15
N GLY A 116 13.49 -6.93 -17.33
CA GLY A 116 14.79 -7.24 -16.75
C GLY A 116 14.73 -8.18 -15.54
N GLN A 117 15.89 -8.40 -14.94
CA GLN A 117 16.06 -9.36 -13.86
C GLN A 117 15.35 -8.91 -12.56
N GLU A 118 15.26 -7.62 -12.27
CA GLU A 118 14.52 -7.08 -11.11
C GLU A 118 13.05 -7.50 -11.14
N ARG A 119 12.41 -7.41 -12.30
CA ARG A 119 11.04 -7.90 -12.49
C ARG A 119 10.95 -9.42 -12.24
N GLN A 120 11.94 -10.18 -12.67
CA GLN A 120 11.96 -11.62 -12.42
C GLN A 120 12.19 -11.92 -10.94
N ALA A 121 13.04 -11.17 -10.25
CA ALA A 121 13.26 -11.31 -8.81
C ALA A 121 11.95 -11.15 -8.05
N LEU A 122 11.17 -10.10 -8.32
CA LEU A 122 9.88 -9.86 -7.65
C LEU A 122 8.82 -10.93 -7.95
N LEU A 123 8.82 -11.52 -9.15
CA LEU A 123 7.77 -12.46 -9.59
C LEU A 123 8.12 -13.94 -9.47
N LYS A 124 9.41 -14.26 -9.36
CA LYS A 124 9.94 -15.64 -9.40
C LYS A 124 10.98 -15.92 -8.33
N GLY A 125 11.36 -14.93 -7.52
CA GLY A 125 12.34 -15.13 -6.45
C GLY A 125 11.82 -15.93 -5.26
N SER A 126 10.53 -16.23 -5.20
CA SER A 126 9.93 -17.13 -4.21
C SER A 126 8.79 -17.90 -4.85
N GLU A 127 8.56 -19.13 -4.39
CA GLU A 127 7.37 -19.89 -4.75
C GLU A 127 6.10 -19.35 -4.07
N SER A 128 6.26 -18.76 -2.88
CA SER A 128 5.16 -18.31 -2.02
C SER A 128 4.90 -16.80 -2.06
N LEU A 129 5.87 -16.02 -2.53
CA LEU A 129 5.82 -14.55 -2.51
C LEU A 129 6.09 -13.96 -3.90
N LYS A 130 5.07 -13.30 -4.45
CA LYS A 130 5.17 -12.57 -5.72
C LYS A 130 4.86 -11.10 -5.47
N LEU A 131 5.89 -10.29 -5.36
CA LEU A 131 5.75 -8.90 -4.94
C LEU A 131 5.33 -7.99 -6.10
N LEU A 132 4.30 -7.19 -5.84
CA LEU A 132 3.94 -6.04 -6.65
C LEU A 132 4.15 -4.76 -5.83
N PRO A 133 5.09 -3.89 -6.21
CA PRO A 133 5.29 -2.61 -5.54
C PRO A 133 4.06 -1.71 -5.58
N ILE A 134 3.69 -1.16 -4.42
CA ILE A 134 2.57 -0.24 -4.22
C ILE A 134 2.98 1.11 -3.63
N GLY A 135 4.18 1.22 -3.05
CA GLY A 135 4.70 2.49 -2.54
C GLY A 135 6.21 2.50 -2.35
N LEU A 136 6.76 3.69 -2.11
CA LEU A 136 8.20 3.96 -2.02
C LEU A 136 8.51 4.76 -0.77
N LYS A 137 9.63 4.47 -0.10
CA LYS A 137 10.15 5.34 0.98
C LYS A 137 10.78 6.59 0.35
N VAL A 138 10.38 7.76 0.84
CA VAL A 138 10.94 9.03 0.37
C VAL A 138 12.37 9.17 0.89
N GLY A 139 13.28 9.55 0.00
CA GLY A 139 14.71 9.67 0.29
C GLY A 139 15.49 8.37 0.17
N ASP A 140 14.82 7.21 0.06
CA ASP A 140 15.43 5.92 -0.22
C ASP A 140 14.53 5.06 -1.11
N HIS A 141 14.65 5.23 -2.43
CA HIS A 141 13.83 4.50 -3.40
C HIS A 141 14.16 3.00 -3.49
N ASP A 142 15.22 2.54 -2.80
CA ASP A 142 15.50 1.11 -2.69
C ASP A 142 14.48 0.41 -1.78
N ILE A 143 13.97 1.12 -0.76
CA ILE A 143 12.95 0.62 0.16
C ILE A 143 11.55 0.86 -0.41
N GLN A 144 10.79 -0.22 -0.55
CA GLN A 144 9.47 -0.20 -1.16
C GLN A 144 8.46 -0.94 -0.29
N LEU A 145 7.21 -0.52 -0.42
CA LEU A 145 6.05 -1.27 0.03
C LEU A 145 5.48 -2.07 -1.15
N GLY A 146 5.07 -3.31 -0.93
CA GLY A 146 4.43 -4.13 -1.94
C GLY A 146 3.44 -5.13 -1.37
N ILE A 147 2.63 -5.68 -2.26
CA ILE A 147 1.67 -6.73 -1.93
C ILE A 147 2.13 -8.06 -2.52
N ASN A 148 1.68 -9.15 -1.91
CA ASN A 148 1.73 -10.46 -2.57
C ASN A 148 0.63 -10.54 -3.64
N LEU A 149 0.93 -11.12 -4.79
CA LEU A 149 -0.05 -11.40 -5.85
C LEU A 149 -0.85 -12.70 -5.59
N ASP A 150 -0.68 -13.36 -4.44
CA ASP A 150 -1.52 -14.46 -3.98
C ASP A 150 -2.86 -13.91 -3.44
N ASP A 151 -3.98 -14.53 -3.85
CA ASP A 151 -5.34 -14.15 -3.45
C ASP A 151 -5.64 -14.40 -1.95
N ARG A 152 -4.78 -15.12 -1.22
CA ARG A 152 -4.96 -15.45 0.20
C ARG A 152 -4.16 -14.57 1.15
N ASP A 153 -3.23 -13.78 0.63
CA ASP A 153 -2.28 -13.01 1.43
C ASP A 153 -2.52 -11.52 1.25
N THR A 154 -3.18 -10.92 2.25
CA THR A 154 -3.52 -9.49 2.25
C THR A 154 -2.42 -8.60 2.80
N ARG A 155 -1.31 -9.18 3.29
CA ARG A 155 -0.27 -8.43 3.97
C ARG A 155 0.44 -7.48 3.03
N ILE A 156 0.89 -6.36 3.60
CA ILE A 156 1.78 -5.42 2.94
C ILE A 156 3.20 -5.69 3.43
N TYR A 157 4.11 -5.80 2.49
CA TYR A 157 5.51 -6.10 2.73
C TYR A 157 6.36 -4.86 2.51
N GLU A 158 7.34 -4.65 3.38
CA GLU A 158 8.47 -3.78 3.12
C GLU A 158 9.66 -4.62 2.64
N PHE A 159 10.33 -4.17 1.60
CA PHE A 159 11.53 -4.83 1.08
C PHE A 159 12.48 -3.82 0.43
N SER A 160 13.76 -4.17 0.42
CA SER A 160 14.80 -3.50 -0.35
C SER A 160 14.91 -4.17 -1.73
N MET A 161 14.82 -3.40 -2.81
CA MET A 161 15.00 -3.94 -4.17
C MET A 161 16.38 -4.55 -4.36
N THR A 162 17.42 -3.91 -3.80
CA THR A 162 18.79 -4.42 -3.81
C THR A 162 18.89 -5.77 -3.10
N SER A 163 18.23 -5.91 -1.94
CA SER A 163 18.22 -7.17 -1.17
C SER A 163 17.48 -8.28 -1.90
N VAL A 164 16.28 -7.99 -2.42
CA VAL A 164 15.48 -8.92 -3.25
C VAL A 164 16.28 -9.38 -4.47
N PHE A 165 16.93 -8.45 -5.16
CA PHE A 165 17.74 -8.78 -6.32
C PHE A 165 18.97 -9.62 -5.96
N SER A 166 19.64 -9.31 -4.84
CA SER A 166 20.78 -10.08 -4.33
C SER A 166 20.39 -11.51 -3.98
N SER A 167 19.30 -11.72 -3.23
CA SER A 167 18.78 -13.04 -2.91
C SER A 167 18.41 -13.82 -4.17
N TYR A 168 17.71 -13.20 -5.12
CA TYR A 168 17.38 -13.83 -6.39
C TYR A 168 18.62 -14.26 -7.19
N ALA A 169 19.65 -13.41 -7.26
CA ALA A 169 20.89 -13.73 -7.95
C ALA A 169 21.65 -14.90 -7.30
N LYS A 170 21.53 -15.06 -5.98
CA LYS A 170 22.07 -16.19 -5.21
C LYS A 170 21.17 -17.43 -5.21
N GLN A 171 20.00 -17.37 -5.87
CA GLN A 171 18.98 -18.42 -5.83
C GLN A 171 18.44 -18.69 -4.42
N GLU A 172 18.45 -17.68 -3.56
CA GLU A 172 17.82 -17.69 -2.25
C GLU A 172 16.37 -17.18 -2.35
N ASP A 173 15.51 -17.67 -1.46
CA ASP A 173 14.10 -17.26 -1.43
C ASP A 173 13.96 -15.80 -0.97
N ILE A 174 13.35 -14.94 -1.78
CA ILE A 174 13.21 -13.51 -1.46
C ILE A 174 12.33 -13.22 -0.25
N SER A 175 11.53 -14.20 0.21
CA SER A 175 10.69 -14.06 1.41
C SER A 175 11.51 -13.83 2.68
N ILE A 176 12.79 -14.23 2.71
CA ILE A 176 13.67 -14.01 3.86
C ILE A 176 14.13 -12.55 3.99
N VAL A 177 14.04 -11.77 2.90
CA VAL A 177 14.42 -10.34 2.84
C VAL A 177 13.21 -9.43 2.63
N SER A 178 12.00 -9.97 2.77
CA SER A 178 10.73 -9.25 2.60
C SER A 178 9.94 -9.33 3.91
N PHE A 179 9.68 -8.18 4.53
CA PHE A 179 9.12 -8.11 5.87
C PHE A 179 7.65 -7.72 5.82
N PRO A 180 6.71 -8.54 6.34
CA PRO A 180 5.33 -8.11 6.46
C PRO A 180 5.24 -7.00 7.52
N VAL A 181 4.76 -5.83 7.11
CA VAL A 181 4.69 -4.62 7.95
C VAL A 181 3.25 -4.18 8.24
N PHE A 182 2.30 -4.54 7.38
CA PHE A 182 0.86 -4.35 7.64
C PHE A 182 0.09 -5.64 7.34
N ALA A 183 -0.95 -5.92 8.12
CA ALA A 183 -1.77 -7.12 7.97
C ALA A 183 -2.69 -7.05 6.74
N SER A 184 -3.05 -5.83 6.34
CA SER A 184 -4.01 -5.53 5.27
C SER A 184 -3.87 -4.08 4.80
N PRO A 185 -4.53 -3.69 3.69
CA PRO A 185 -4.68 -2.29 3.32
C PRO A 185 -5.40 -1.46 4.38
N GLY A 186 -6.43 -1.99 5.05
CA GLY A 186 -7.11 -1.26 6.12
C GLY A 186 -6.17 -0.97 7.28
N ASP A 187 -5.42 -1.98 7.73
CA ASP A 187 -4.40 -1.84 8.78
C ASP A 187 -3.39 -0.74 8.42
N LEU A 188 -2.85 -0.75 7.18
CA LEU A 188 -1.98 0.32 6.68
C LEU A 188 -2.63 1.70 6.77
N LEU A 189 -3.86 1.86 6.29
CA LEU A 189 -4.56 3.15 6.29
C LEU A 189 -4.85 3.64 7.72
N SER A 190 -5.15 2.73 8.65
CA SER A 190 -5.41 3.04 10.06
C SER A 190 -4.18 3.58 10.79
N HIS A 191 -2.99 3.35 10.25
CA HIS A 191 -1.72 3.83 10.80
C HIS A 191 -1.28 5.17 10.21
N ILE A 192 -1.99 5.71 9.21
CA ILE A 192 -1.68 7.03 8.67
C ILE A 192 -1.97 8.11 9.73
N VAL A 193 -0.93 8.89 10.04
CA VAL A 193 -1.00 10.01 10.99
C VAL A 193 -0.73 11.35 10.37
N GLN A 194 -0.13 11.42 9.19
CA GLN A 194 -0.05 12.67 8.44
C GLN A 194 -0.11 12.39 6.95
N ILE A 195 -0.69 13.34 6.22
CA ILE A 195 -0.75 13.32 4.76
C ILE A 195 -0.19 14.63 4.24
N LYS A 196 0.85 14.57 3.41
CA LYS A 196 1.38 15.73 2.70
C LYS A 196 0.85 15.71 1.27
N HIS A 197 0.13 16.74 0.87
CA HIS A 197 -0.43 16.91 -0.47
C HIS A 197 -0.24 18.35 -0.94
N ASP A 198 0.19 18.56 -2.18
CA ASP A 198 0.38 19.90 -2.78
C ASP A 198 1.17 20.89 -1.89
N GLY A 199 2.17 20.39 -1.15
CA GLY A 199 3.01 21.18 -0.23
C GLY A 199 2.37 21.50 1.13
N ILE A 200 1.12 21.07 1.36
CA ILE A 200 0.40 21.20 2.62
C ILE A 200 0.56 19.89 3.41
N VAL A 201 0.82 19.98 4.71
CA VAL A 201 0.75 18.84 5.63
C VAL A 201 -0.59 18.90 6.36
N ALA A 202 -1.40 17.86 6.17
CA ALA A 202 -2.62 17.64 6.91
C ALA A 202 -2.32 16.77 8.13
N ASP A 203 -2.66 17.31 9.30
CA ASP A 203 -2.62 16.62 10.58
C ASP A 203 -3.96 15.94 10.88
N PRO A 204 -3.96 14.85 11.68
CA PRO A 204 -5.19 14.17 12.03
C PRO A 204 -5.93 14.97 13.10
N VAL A 205 -7.26 14.87 13.12
CA VAL A 205 -8.07 15.37 14.23
C VAL A 205 -7.98 14.38 15.39
N GLU A 206 -7.74 14.89 16.60
CA GLU A 206 -7.65 14.12 17.86
C GLU A 206 -9.00 13.51 18.30
#